data_AF-F4WYQ1-F1
#
_entry.id   AF-F4WYQ1-F1
#
_cell.length_a   1.000
_cell.length_b   1.000
_cell.length_c   1.000
_cell.angle_alpha   90.00
_cell.angle_beta   90.00
_cell.angle_gamma   90.00
#
_symmetry.space_group_name_H-M   'P 1'
#
loop_
_entity.id
_entity.type
_entity.pdbx_description
1 polymer ?
#
loop_
_entity_poly.entity_id
_entity_poly.type
_entity_poly.pdbx_seq_one_letter_code
_entity_poly.pdbx_strand_id
1 'polypeptide(L)' 'VILLHDNAPSHTAKPVKDTLKSLGWDILPHPPYSPDLAPSDYYLFASIGHALAKQHFSNFEEVGK' A
#
# COMPACT_ATOMS: atom_id res chain seq x y z
N VAL A 1 -9.59 13.31 -5.19
CA VAL A 1 -9.11 11.90 -5.17
C VAL A 1 -9.42 11.36 -3.79
N ILE A 2 -9.90 10.11 -3.69
CA ILE A 2 -10.06 9.44 -2.39
C ILE A 2 -8.94 8.42 -2.26
N LEU A 3 -8.09 8.58 -1.25
CA LEU A 3 -6.94 7.73 -0.97
C LEU A 3 -7.29 6.75 0.16
N LEU A 4 -7.14 5.46 -0.10
CA LEU A 4 -7.19 4.40 0.91
C LEU A 4 -5.77 3.91 1.16
N HIS A 5 -5.29 4.04 2.39
CA HIS A 5 -4.02 3.47 2.87
C HIS A 5 -4.16 3.03 4.33
N ASP A 6 -3.21 2.25 4.82
CA ASP A 6 -3.16 1.80 6.21
C ASP A 6 -2.69 2.89 7.18
N ASN A 7 -2.71 2.62 8.49
CA ASN A 7 -2.37 3.60 9.52
C ASN A 7 -0.88 3.60 9.93
N ALA A 8 0.04 3.18 9.05
CA ALA A 8 1.46 3.23 9.36
C ALA A 8 1.89 4.63 9.89
N PRO A 9 2.84 4.70 10.84
CA PRO A 9 3.29 5.99 11.39
C PRO A 9 3.78 6.98 10.34
N SER A 10 4.40 6.48 9.26
CA SER A 10 4.81 7.29 8.11
C SER A 10 3.62 7.92 7.39
N HIS A 11 2.53 7.19 7.19
CA HIS A 11 1.34 7.67 6.48
C HIS A 11 0.51 8.66 7.31
N THR A 12 0.56 8.54 8.63
CA THR A 12 -0.19 9.42 9.54
C THR A 12 0.62 10.63 10.02
N ALA A 13 1.90 10.72 9.67
CA ALA A 13 2.78 11.83 10.03
C ALA A 13 2.28 13.17 9.48
N LYS A 14 2.55 14.25 10.23
CA LYS A 14 2.09 15.60 9.88
C LYS A 14 2.51 16.06 8.47
N PRO A 15 3.78 15.90 8.03
CA PRO A 15 4.19 16.34 6.69
C PRO A 15 3.41 15.65 5.57
N VAL A 16 3.06 14.36 5.76
CA VAL A 16 2.27 13.59 4.79
C VAL A 16 0.84 14.11 4.74
N LYS A 17 0.20 14.32 5.89
CA LYS A 17 -1.16 14.92 5.95
C LYS A 17 -1.21 16.31 5.31
N ASP A 18 -0.22 17.15 5.58
CA ASP A 18 -0.12 18.49 5.00
C ASP A 18 0.02 18.42 3.46
N THR A 19 0.79 17.45 2.95
CA THR A 19 0.96 17.20 1.51
C THR A 19 -0.32 16.67 0.87
N LEU A 20 -1.00 15.70 1.49
CA LEU A 20 -2.28 15.19 0.97
C LEU A 20 -3.35 16.28 0.93
N LYS A 21 -3.36 17.17 1.93
CA LYS A 21 -4.23 18.35 1.95
C LYS A 21 -3.89 19.34 0.83
N SER A 22 -2.61 19.61 0.58
CA SER A 22 -2.20 20.53 -0.50
C SER A 22 -2.54 19.98 -1.89
N LEU A 23 -2.52 18.65 -2.05
CA LEU A 23 -2.98 17.95 -3.25
C LEU A 23 -4.51 17.88 -3.39
N GLY A 24 -5.27 18.21 -2.33
CA GLY A 24 -6.74 18.12 -2.31
C GLY A 24 -7.26 16.69 -2.31
N TRP A 25 -6.56 15.76 -1.63
CA TRP A 25 -6.94 14.36 -1.54
C TRP A 25 -7.66 14.08 -0.23
N ASP A 26 -8.80 13.41 -0.31
CA ASP A 26 -9.55 12.93 0.84
C ASP A 26 -9.01 11.57 1.26
N ILE A 27 -8.82 11.36 2.56
CA ILE A 27 -8.35 10.09 3.11
C ILE A 27 -9.55 9.27 3.56
N LEU A 28 -9.70 8.05 3.03
CA LEU A 28 -10.73 7.12 3.46
C LEU A 28 -10.37 6.54 4.83
N PRO A 29 -11.29 6.52 5.83
CA PRO A 29 -11.02 5.91 7.12
C PRO A 29 -10.67 4.43 6.96
N HIS A 30 -9.54 4.01 7.54
CA HIS A 30 -9.13 2.62 7.58
C HIS A 30 -8.96 2.19 9.04
N PRO A 31 -9.62 1.11 9.50
CA PRO A 31 -9.44 0.61 10.86
C PRO A 31 -8.05 -0.03 11.07
N PRO A 32 -7.49 -0.01 12.29
CA PRO A 32 -6.26 -0.73 12.58
C PRO A 32 -6.39 -2.24 12.30
N TYR A 33 -5.28 -2.86 11.86
CA TYR A 33 -5.18 -4.32 11.65
C TYR A 33 -6.25 -4.91 10.72
N SER A 34 -6.66 -4.18 9.67
CA SER A 34 -7.73 -4.60 8.76
C SER A 34 -7.25 -4.84 7.32
N PRO A 35 -6.27 -5.75 7.09
CA PRO A 35 -5.76 -6.04 5.76
C PRO A 35 -6.84 -6.64 4.83
N ASP A 36 -7.87 -7.27 5.39
CA ASP A 36 -9.05 -7.76 4.67
C ASP A 36 -9.88 -6.63 4.04
N LEU A 37 -9.73 -5.39 4.54
CA LEU A 37 -10.37 -4.19 3.99
C LEU A 37 -9.44 -3.41 3.04
N ALA A 38 -8.19 -3.84 2.86
CA ALA A 38 -7.22 -3.19 1.98
C ALA A 38 -7.12 -3.94 0.63
N PRO A 39 -7.61 -3.37 -0.48
CA PRO A 39 -7.55 -4.04 -1.80
C PRO A 39 -6.14 -4.41 -2.27
N SER A 40 -5.14 -3.64 -1.84
CA SER A 40 -3.73 -3.97 -2.06
C SER A 40 -3.37 -5.31 -1.43
N ASP A 41 -3.82 -5.58 -0.21
CA ASP A 41 -3.44 -6.77 0.55
C ASP A 41 -4.28 -7.98 0.15
N TYR A 42 -5.61 -7.89 0.24
CA TYR A 42 -6.48 -9.06 0.05
C TYR A 42 -6.57 -9.54 -1.41
N TYR A 43 -6.32 -8.65 -2.38
CA TYR A 43 -6.47 -8.98 -3.80
C TYR A 43 -5.13 -8.92 -4.55
N LEU A 44 -4.50 -7.74 -4.61
CA LEU A 44 -3.30 -7.55 -5.43
C LEU A 44 -2.11 -8.37 -4.92
N PHE A 45 -1.72 -8.19 -3.66
CA PHE A 45 -0.59 -8.89 -3.06
C PHE A 45 -0.86 -10.38 -2.85
N ALA A 46 -2.11 -10.78 -2.59
CA ALA A 46 -2.51 -12.18 -2.61
C ALA A 46 -2.21 -12.83 -3.98
N SER A 47 -2.63 -12.19 -5.08
CA SER A 47 -2.35 -12.67 -6.44
C SER A 47 -0.86 -12.68 -6.77
N ILE A 48 -0.14 -11.60 -6.42
CA ILE A 48 1.30 -11.49 -6.63
C ILE A 48 2.04 -12.58 -5.83
N GLY A 49 1.63 -12.85 -4.60
CA GLY A 49 2.22 -13.90 -3.77
C GLY A 49 2.17 -15.27 -4.44
N HIS A 50 1.07 -15.61 -5.10
CA HIS A 50 0.97 -16.83 -5.90
C HIS A 50 1.93 -16.85 -7.09
N ALA A 51 2.04 -15.74 -7.82
CA ALA A 51 2.94 -15.62 -8.96
C ALA A 51 4.42 -15.70 -8.57
N LEU A 52 4.77 -15.11 -7.41
CA LEU A 52 6.14 -15.05 -6.90
C LEU A 52 6.57 -16.29 -6.13
N ALA A 53 5.65 -17.17 -5.71
CA ALA A 53 5.94 -18.29 -4.81
C ALA A 53 7.06 -19.24 -5.27
N LYS A 54 7.36 -19.30 -6.57
CA LYS A 54 8.42 -20.13 -7.16
C LYS A 54 9.48 -19.33 -7.90
N GLN A 55 9.44 -18.00 -7.81
CA GLN A 55 10.45 -17.15 -8.43
C GLN A 55 11.68 -17.05 -7.53
N HIS A 56 12.85 -17.09 -8.17
CA HIS A 56 14.12 -16.84 -7.51
C HIS A 56 14.84 -15.74 -8.28
N PHE A 57 15.05 -14.61 -7.63
CA PHE A 57 15.74 -13.47 -8.19
C PHE A 57 17.19 -13.48 -7.73
N SER A 58 18.13 -13.34 -8.67
CA SER A 58 19.57 -13.37 -8.39
C SER A 58 20.12 -11.98 -8.05
N ASN A 59 19.39 -10.93 -8.44
CA ASN A 59 19.73 -9.53 -8.21
C ASN A 59 18.45 -8.67 -8.25
N PHE A 60 18.60 -7.38 -7.92
CA PHE A 60 17.48 -6.44 -7.86
C PHE A 60 16.87 -6.10 -9.24
N GLU A 61 17.68 -6.11 -10.30
CA GLU A 61 17.23 -5.76 -11.65
C GLU A 61 16.19 -6.76 -12.17
N GLU A 62 16.24 -8.01 -11.71
CA GLU A 62 15.27 -9.05 -12.07
C GLU A 62 13.90 -8.86 -11.39
N VAL A 63 13.82 -8.15 -10.27
CA VAL A 63 12.54 -7.88 -9.56
C VAL A 63 11.69 -6.87 -10.32
N GLY A 64 12.32 -5.95 -11.06
CA GLY A 64 11.63 -4.89 -11.80
C GLY A 64 11.21 -5.27 -13.23
N LYS A 65 11.45 -6.51 -13.66
CA LYS A 65 11.02 -7.04 -14.97
C LYS A 65 9.58 -7.51 -14.93
#